data_AF-A0A8I1ZX53-F1
#
_entry.id   AF-A0A8I1ZX53-F1
#
_cell.length_a   1.000
_cell.length_b   1.000
_cell.length_c   1.000
_cell.angle_alpha   90.00
_cell.angle_beta   90.00
_cell.angle_gamma   90.00
#
_symmetry.space_group_name_H-M   'P 1'
#
loop_
_entity.id
_entity.type
_entity.pdbx_description
1 polymer ?
#
loop_
_entity_poly.entity_id
_entity_poly.type
_entity_poly.pdbx_seq_one_letter_code
_entity_poly.pdbx_strand_id
1 'polypeptide(L)' 'MLTANGITRQGKGELIDFTLVRHEREHAWVGFFLNLLMRGLAGTNLLLVITDGNQGLVNAVDLTYL' A
#
# COMPACT_ATOMS: atom_id res chain seq x y z
N MET A 1 0.12 -5.26 11.91
CA MET A 1 0.29 -6.12 10.72
C MET A 1 -0.13 -5.28 9.54
N LEU A 2 0.71 -5.15 8.53
CA LEU A 2 0.39 -4.32 7.36
C LEU A 2 -0.26 -5.21 6.31
N THR A 3 -1.34 -4.76 5.69
CA THR A 3 -2.06 -5.51 4.66
C THR A 3 -2.43 -4.58 3.51
N ALA A 4 -2.32 -5.10 2.29
CA ALA A 4 -2.82 -4.45 1.08
C ALA A 4 -3.89 -5.33 0.47
N ASN A 5 -5.12 -4.82 0.44
CA ASN A 5 -6.23 -5.43 -0.27
C ASN A 5 -6.51 -4.64 -1.53
N GLY A 6 -6.70 -5.35 -2.64
CA GLY A 6 -7.00 -4.78 -3.94
C GLY A 6 -8.39 -5.15 -4.42
N ILE A 7 -8.90 -4.34 -5.33
CA ILE A 7 -10.04 -4.69 -6.18
C ILE A 7 -9.54 -4.60 -7.62
N THR A 8 -9.58 -5.72 -8.34
CA THR A 8 -9.18 -5.75 -9.76
C THR A 8 -10.15 -4.93 -10.61
N ARG A 9 -9.77 -4.63 -11.86
CA ARG A 9 -10.66 -3.95 -12.82
C ARG A 9 -11.97 -4.71 -13.10
N GLN A 10 -12.02 -6.00 -12.77
CA GLN A 10 -13.21 -6.84 -12.91
C GLN A 10 -14.07 -6.86 -11.63
N GLY A 11 -13.74 -6.05 -10.61
CA GLY A 11 -14.46 -5.98 -9.35
C GLY A 11 -14.16 -7.11 -8.38
N LYS A 12 -13.15 -7.96 -8.66
CA LYS A 12 -12.76 -9.05 -7.77
C LYS A 12 -11.82 -8.54 -6.68
N GLY A 13 -12.18 -8.77 -5.41
CA GLY A 13 -11.33 -8.50 -4.26
C GLY A 13 -10.22 -9.53 -4.10
N GLU A 14 -9.01 -9.09 -3.77
CA GLU A 14 -7.85 -9.94 -3.53
C GLU A 14 -6.92 -9.36 -2.45
N LEU A 15 -6.30 -10.23 -1.67
CA LEU A 15 -5.18 -9.86 -0.81
C LEU A 15 -3.93 -9.78 -1.68
N ILE A 16 -3.39 -8.58 -1.87
CA ILE A 16 -2.20 -8.35 -2.69
C ILE A 16 -0.95 -8.79 -1.93
N ASP A 17 -0.84 -8.36 -0.67
CA ASP A 17 0.28 -8.71 0.19
C ASP A 17 -0.01 -8.39 1.66
N PHE A 18 0.80 -8.95 2.55
CA PHE A 18 0.84 -8.60 3.96
C PHE A 18 2.26 -8.70 4.52
N THR A 19 2.52 -7.97 5.59
CA THR A 19 3.81 -8.03 6.28
C THR A 19 3.63 -7.89 7.79
N LEU A 20 4.31 -8.77 8.51
CA LEU A 20 4.34 -8.75 9.98
C LEU A 20 5.41 -7.76 10.45
N VAL A 21 4.97 -6.76 11.22
CA VAL A 21 5.83 -5.71 11.79
C VAL A 21 5.60 -5.62 13.29
N ARG A 22 6.63 -5.25 14.05
CA ARG A 22 6.51 -5.02 15.48
C ARG A 22 5.64 -3.79 15.80
N HIS A 23 5.71 -2.77 14.94
CA HIS A 23 4.96 -1.53 15.08
C HIS A 23 4.56 -0.98 13.71
N GLU A 24 3.35 -0.41 13.62
CA GLU A 24 2.82 0.22 12.40
C GLU A 24 3.31 1.67 12.29
N ARG A 25 4.62 1.84 12.21
CA ARG A 25 5.25 3.17 12.07
C ARG A 25 5.40 3.53 10.60
N GLU A 26 5.53 4.83 10.32
CA GLU A 26 5.68 5.38 8.96
C GLU A 26 6.75 4.66 8.13
N HIS A 27 7.95 4.43 8.67
CA HIS A 27 9.01 3.71 7.93
C HIS A 27 8.63 2.29 7.52
N ALA A 28 7.78 1.61 8.30
CA ALA A 28 7.31 0.28 7.99
C ALA A 28 6.32 0.31 6.82
N TRP A 29 5.45 1.32 6.79
CA TRP A 29 4.56 1.59 5.66
C TRP A 29 5.30 1.98 4.39
N VAL A 30 6.31 2.86 4.50
CA VAL A 30 7.16 3.25 3.36
C VAL A 30 7.84 2.02 2.76
N GLY A 31 8.47 1.18 3.58
CA GLY A 31 9.11 -0.05 3.10
C GLY A 31 8.12 -1.02 2.45
N PHE A 32 6.93 -1.17 3.03
CA PHE A 32 5.87 -2.00 2.48
C PHE A 32 5.37 -1.50 1.11
N PHE A 33 5.15 -0.20 0.95
CA PHE A 33 4.72 0.39 -0.31
C PHE A 33 5.81 0.37 -1.38
N LEU A 34 7.07 0.62 -1.02
CA LEU A 34 8.19 0.46 -1.96
C LEU A 34 8.28 -0.97 -2.49
N ASN A 35 8.02 -1.99 -1.66
CA ASN A 35 7.97 -3.37 -2.13
C ASN A 35 6.88 -3.59 -3.17
N LEU A 36 5.66 -3.08 -2.92
CA LEU A 36 4.54 -3.17 -3.87
C LEU A 36 4.83 -2.41 -5.17
N LEU A 37 5.41 -1.22 -5.08
CA LEU A 37 5.79 -0.39 -6.21
C LEU A 37 6.84 -1.10 -7.08
N MET A 38 7.88 -1.68 -6.48
CA MET A 38 8.91 -2.45 -7.19
C MET A 38 8.35 -3.70 -7.88
N ARG A 39 7.23 -4.25 -7.39
CA ARG A 39 6.49 -5.35 -8.02
C ARG A 39 5.55 -4.89 -9.14
N GLY A 40 5.49 -3.59 -9.42
CA GLY A 40 4.71 -3.03 -10.51
C GLY A 40 3.29 -2.60 -10.12
N LEU A 41 2.96 -2.52 -8.82
CA LEU A 41 1.72 -1.90 -8.35
C LEU A 41 1.82 -0.36 -8.43
N ALA A 42 2.04 0.17 -9.63
CA ALA A 42 2.25 1.60 -9.89
C ALA A 42 1.72 1.98 -11.28
N GLY A 43 1.62 3.28 -11.54
CA GLY A 43 1.17 3.81 -12.84
C GLY A 43 -0.21 3.26 -13.23
N THR A 44 -0.34 2.69 -14.43
CA THR A 44 -1.63 2.17 -14.95
C THR A 44 -2.18 0.97 -14.18
N ASN A 45 -1.37 0.33 -13.33
CA ASN A 45 -1.74 -0.82 -12.52
C ASN A 45 -2.33 -0.43 -11.16
N LEU A 46 -2.21 0.83 -10.75
CA LEU A 46 -2.74 1.35 -9.49
C LEU A 46 -3.50 2.65 -9.76
N LEU A 47 -4.83 2.60 -9.67
CA LEU A 47 -5.70 3.74 -9.96
C LEU A 47 -6.05 4.58 -8.73
N LEU A 48 -6.17 3.93 -7.57
CA LEU A 48 -6.62 4.57 -6.34
C LEU A 48 -6.02 3.85 -5.13
N VAL A 49 -5.53 4.64 -4.19
CA VAL A 49 -5.14 4.20 -2.86
C VAL A 49 -6.16 4.76 -1.88
N ILE A 50 -6.74 3.91 -1.03
CA ILE A 50 -7.66 4.29 0.04
C ILE A 50 -7.02 3.88 1.36
N THR A 51 -6.99 4.79 2.32
CA THR A 51 -6.43 4.55 3.65
C THR A 51 -7.44 4.95 4.71
N ASP A 52 -7.20 4.56 5.96
CA ASP A 52 -8.01 4.96 7.12
C ASP A 52 -7.73 6.40 7.60
N GLY A 53 -6.85 7.12 6.91
CA GLY A 53 -6.46 8.50 7.25
C GLY A 53 -5.39 8.60 8.35
N ASN A 54 -4.76 7.50 8.77
CA ASN A 54 -3.63 7.57 9.70
C ASN A 54 -2.50 8.41 9.09
N GLN A 55 -2.02 9.43 9.80
CA GLN A 55 -1.04 10.38 9.26
C GLN A 55 0.25 9.70 8.76
N GLY A 56 0.77 8.71 9.49
CA GLY A 56 1.97 7.99 9.06
C GLY A 56 1.75 7.15 7.80
N LEU A 57 0.51 6.70 7.58
CA LEU A 57 0.12 5.98 6.36
C LEU A 57 -0.04 6.94 5.18
N VAL A 58 -0.72 8.08 5.39
CA VAL A 58 -0.88 9.13 4.39
C VAL A 58 0.49 9.64 3.93
N ASN A 59 1.39 9.97 4.88
CA ASN A 59 2.75 10.39 4.56
C ASN A 59 3.51 9.32 3.74
N ALA A 60 3.34 8.05 4.08
CA ALA A 60 3.99 6.97 3.35
C ALA A 60 3.47 6.81 1.92
N VAL A 61 2.17 7.04 1.68
CA VAL A 61 1.59 7.08 0.32
C VAL A 61 2.20 8.24 -0.46
N ASP A 62 2.25 9.44 0.12
CA ASP A 62 2.79 10.63 -0.54
C ASP A 62 4.28 10.45 -0.90
N LEU A 63 5.06 9.84 -0.02
CA LEU A 63 6.49 9.58 -0.26
C LEU A 63 6.78 8.49 -1.30
N THR A 64 5.80 7.67 -1.68
CA THR A 64 6.03 6.50 -2.55
C THR A 64 5.30 6.56 -3.88
N TYR A 65 4.07 7.08 -3.89
CA TYR A 65 3.20 7.08 -5.08
C TYR A 65 2.96 8.47 -5.69
N LEU A 66 3.35 9.56 -5.02
CA LEU A 66 3.26 10.93 -5.51
C LEU A 66 4.64 11.54 -5.76
#